data_AF-A0A1W9P3Z1-F1
#
_entry.id   AF-A0A1W9P3Z1-F1
#
_cell.length_a   1.000
_cell.length_b   1.000
_cell.length_c   1.000
_cell.angle_alpha   90.00
_cell.angle_beta   90.00
_cell.angle_gamma   90.00
#
_symmetry.space_group_name_H-M   'P 1'
#
loop_
_entity.id
_entity.type
_entity.pdbx_description
1 polymer ?
#
loop_
_entity_poly.entity_id
_entity_poly.type
_entity_poly.pdbx_seq_one_letter_code
_entity_poly.pdbx_strand_id
1 'polypeptide(L)'
;MDKSYKDKAISLLLFAIALFIALCLFSFEETDISFFTSQPNSPCQNYGGIVGAYLSFFLLSALGFSAYLIPLVCLLLGIDRSKRDFSQKGSSLFFQAIALLIFLVCLSSVLGGESNIRKGGILGVYLFSNLSRYFGNGTYIIIAIFLILSFLLIKDILQLPFLLKIVKKAGGLLVRGLVRLTAKIRKRKEERAKTIPIREKKTKRPRIKISPEPSFKKRVTENLSKKQLPEREELPASPKPASSRRRQSEQVEVEPIQEDEPHTLAYQLPPPSLLKSPPPLKQRKIKDDLEANARILEGTLLDFGVEAKVTNIDRGPTITRYELLPAPGVKINKIVTLADNIALAMKAGSVRFITPIPGKAAVGLEIPNSSTALVYCREILSSEQFRESNFIIPLGLGKDVSGMPLIADLGEMPHLLIAGTTGSGKTVCVNNSLPGDYPSQKGRVGAELGSGRDGAEIPTIGRGGHAEYQSL
;
A
#
# COMPACT_ATOMS: atom_id res chain seq x y z
N MET A 1 -24.49 49.13 -5.57
CA MET A 1 -24.37 47.81 -6.24
C MET A 1 -25.48 46.90 -5.73
N ASP A 2 -26.44 46.62 -6.61
CA ASP A 2 -27.63 45.83 -6.31
C ASP A 2 -27.27 44.44 -5.77
N LYS A 3 -27.87 44.05 -4.64
CA LYS A 3 -27.55 42.78 -3.99
C LYS A 3 -27.81 41.55 -4.89
N SER A 4 -28.67 41.70 -5.90
CA SER A 4 -28.90 40.69 -6.96
C SER A 4 -27.65 40.38 -7.81
N TYR A 5 -26.80 41.38 -8.09
CA TYR A 5 -25.55 41.16 -8.84
C TYR A 5 -24.51 40.41 -8.01
N LYS A 6 -24.44 40.67 -6.69
CA LYS A 6 -23.53 39.94 -5.80
C LYS A 6 -23.84 38.45 -5.77
N ASP A 7 -25.13 38.09 -5.75
CA ASP A 7 -25.55 36.69 -5.67
C ASP A 7 -25.31 35.94 -6.98
N LYS A 8 -25.53 36.60 -8.13
CA LYS A 8 -25.16 36.07 -9.45
C LYS A 8 -23.65 35.91 -9.62
N ALA A 9 -22.86 36.84 -9.08
CA ALA A 9 -21.40 36.74 -9.08
C ALA A 9 -20.92 35.57 -8.20
N ILE A 10 -21.50 35.40 -7.02
CA ILE A 10 -21.20 34.27 -6.12
C ILE A 10 -21.60 32.94 -6.77
N SER A 11 -22.76 32.86 -7.43
CA SER A 11 -23.16 31.61 -8.12
C SER A 11 -22.22 31.28 -9.28
N LEU A 12 -21.81 32.27 -10.07
CA LEU A 12 -20.83 32.08 -11.14
C LEU A 12 -19.47 31.61 -10.59
N LEU A 13 -19.02 32.21 -9.49
CA LEU A 13 -17.78 31.81 -8.81
C LEU A 13 -17.88 30.36 -8.29
N LEU A 14 -19.00 29.98 -7.68
CA LEU A 14 -19.22 28.61 -7.22
C LEU A 14 -19.22 27.60 -8.38
N PHE A 15 -19.78 27.96 -9.53
CA PHE A 15 -19.71 27.11 -10.73
C PHE A 15 -18.28 26.96 -11.25
N ALA A 16 -17.50 28.05 -11.27
CA ALA A 16 -16.09 27.99 -11.67
C ALA A 16 -15.27 27.13 -10.71
N ILE A 17 -15.47 27.29 -9.39
CA ILE A 17 -14.82 26.47 -8.37
C ILE A 17 -15.22 25.00 -8.50
N ALA A 18 -16.50 24.70 -8.71
CA ALA A 18 -16.97 23.33 -8.90
C ALA A 18 -16.31 22.66 -10.11
N LEU A 19 -16.25 23.36 -11.25
CA LEU A 19 -15.61 22.86 -12.45
C LEU A 19 -14.12 22.64 -12.23
N PHE A 20 -13.44 23.58 -11.58
CA PHE A 20 -12.02 23.47 -11.26
C PHE A 20 -11.74 22.26 -10.35
N ILE A 21 -12.47 22.10 -9.25
CA ILE A 21 -12.33 20.95 -8.34
C ILE A 21 -12.62 19.63 -9.07
N ALA A 22 -13.66 19.58 -9.92
CA ALA A 22 -13.98 18.38 -10.68
C ALA A 22 -12.84 17.96 -11.62
N LEU A 23 -12.26 18.93 -12.35
CA LEU A 23 -11.12 18.67 -13.23
C LEU A 23 -9.91 18.19 -12.43
N CYS A 24 -9.59 18.86 -11.32
CA CYS A 24 -8.47 18.48 -10.47
C CYS A 24 -8.63 17.06 -9.90
N LEU A 25 -9.83 16.69 -9.44
CA LEU A 25 -10.10 15.37 -8.85
C LEU A 25 -10.06 14.26 -9.91
N PHE A 26 -10.59 14.53 -11.10
CA PHE A 26 -10.63 13.55 -12.18
C PHE A 26 -9.23 13.28 -12.78
N SER A 27 -8.39 14.31 -12.88
CA SER A 27 -7.01 14.18 -13.37
C SER A 27 -6.00 13.92 -12.24
N PHE A 28 -6.43 13.35 -11.11
CA PHE A 28 -5.55 13.10 -9.97
C PHE A 28 -4.68 11.87 -10.21
N GLU A 29 -3.36 12.05 -10.14
CA GLU A 29 -2.41 10.94 -10.18
C GLU A 29 -1.43 11.03 -8.99
N GLU A 30 -1.17 9.91 -8.32
CA GLU A 30 -0.32 9.87 -7.11
C GLU A 30 1.14 10.29 -7.42
N THR A 31 1.58 10.14 -8.67
CA THR A 31 2.93 10.48 -9.15
C THR A 31 3.16 11.98 -9.38
N ASP A 32 2.12 12.81 -9.33
CA ASP A 32 2.26 14.26 -9.45
C ASP A 32 2.73 14.91 -8.12
N ILE A 33 2.69 14.19 -7.00
CA ILE A 33 2.99 14.73 -5.67
C ILE A 33 4.37 14.26 -5.19
N SER A 34 5.22 15.22 -4.84
CA SER A 34 6.54 14.96 -4.25
C SER A 34 6.53 14.23 -2.90
N PHE A 35 5.35 14.08 -2.28
CA PHE A 35 5.17 13.34 -1.03
C PHE A 35 5.21 11.83 -1.25
N PHE A 36 4.74 11.34 -2.40
CA PHE A 36 4.69 9.91 -2.71
C PHE A 36 5.86 9.44 -3.58
N THR A 37 6.46 10.32 -4.36
CA THR A 37 7.59 9.98 -5.25
C THR A 37 8.73 10.98 -5.13
N SER A 38 9.97 10.47 -5.18
CA SER A 38 11.18 11.29 -5.24
C SER A 38 11.38 11.96 -6.61
N GLN A 39 10.65 11.52 -7.65
CA GLN A 39 10.65 12.09 -8.98
C GLN A 39 9.19 12.39 -9.39
N PRO A 40 8.62 13.52 -8.96
CA PRO A 40 7.28 13.92 -9.40
C PRO A 40 7.28 14.24 -10.90
N ASN A 41 6.14 13.99 -11.57
CA ASN A 41 6.00 14.26 -13.00
C ASN A 41 6.31 15.73 -13.32
N SER A 42 7.10 15.95 -14.37
CA SER A 42 7.41 17.27 -14.91
C SER A 42 7.25 17.23 -16.43
N PRO A 43 6.20 17.85 -17.01
CA PRO A 43 5.16 18.66 -16.36
C PRO A 43 4.14 17.81 -15.56
N CYS A 44 3.49 18.45 -14.58
CA CYS A 44 2.40 17.86 -13.78
C CYS A 44 1.24 17.44 -14.70
N GLN A 45 0.73 16.22 -14.55
CA GLN A 45 -0.36 15.71 -15.37
C GLN A 45 -1.73 16.25 -14.93
N ASN A 46 -1.88 16.62 -13.66
CA ASN A 46 -3.10 17.22 -13.16
C ASN A 46 -3.47 18.50 -13.93
N TYR A 47 -4.72 18.57 -14.40
CA TYR A 47 -5.22 19.71 -15.18
C TYR A 47 -5.29 21.02 -14.39
N GLY A 48 -5.31 20.96 -13.06
CA GLY A 48 -5.17 22.13 -12.18
C GLY A 48 -3.71 22.50 -11.89
N GLY A 49 -2.75 21.85 -12.54
CA GLY A 49 -1.33 21.96 -12.26
C GLY A 49 -0.97 21.50 -10.86
N ILE A 50 0.13 22.02 -10.33
CA ILE A 50 0.65 21.69 -8.99
C ILE A 50 -0.42 21.97 -7.91
N VAL A 51 -1.12 23.11 -8.01
CA VAL A 51 -2.17 23.48 -7.07
C VAL A 51 -3.33 22.47 -7.10
N GLY A 52 -3.74 22.04 -8.29
CA GLY A 52 -4.77 21.00 -8.46
C GLY A 52 -4.37 19.65 -7.87
N ALA A 53 -3.12 19.22 -8.08
CA ALA A 53 -2.60 17.97 -7.54
C ALA A 53 -2.65 17.95 -5.99
N TYR A 54 -2.17 19.01 -5.33
CA TYR A 54 -2.24 19.11 -3.87
C TYR A 54 -3.68 19.28 -3.34
N LEU A 55 -4.55 20.00 -4.07
CA LEU A 55 -5.96 20.15 -3.69
C LEU A 55 -6.67 18.80 -3.72
N SER A 56 -6.53 18.04 -4.79
CA SER A 56 -7.11 16.71 -4.94
C SER A 56 -6.55 15.74 -3.90
N PHE A 57 -5.23 15.79 -3.65
CA PHE A 57 -4.61 15.01 -2.58
C PHE A 57 -5.25 15.27 -1.23
N PHE A 58 -5.42 16.54 -0.85
CA PHE A 58 -6.01 16.88 0.45
C PHE A 58 -7.46 16.41 0.55
N LEU A 59 -8.26 16.64 -0.50
CA LEU A 59 -9.66 16.24 -0.52
C LEU A 59 -9.84 14.72 -0.47
N LEU A 60 -9.10 13.96 -1.30
CA LEU A 60 -9.13 12.50 -1.33
C LEU A 60 -8.55 11.88 -0.07
N SER A 61 -7.50 12.47 0.52
CA SER A 61 -6.95 11.98 1.79
C SER A 61 -7.90 12.23 2.96
N ALA A 62 -8.59 13.37 2.99
CA ALA A 62 -9.53 13.71 4.05
C ALA A 62 -10.84 12.91 3.96
N LEU A 63 -11.44 12.85 2.77
CA LEU A 63 -12.82 12.39 2.53
C LEU A 63 -12.91 11.14 1.63
N GLY A 64 -11.80 10.65 1.08
CA GLY A 64 -11.81 9.49 0.18
C GLY A 64 -12.71 9.73 -1.03
N PHE A 65 -13.47 8.71 -1.42
CA PHE A 65 -14.37 8.78 -2.57
C PHE A 65 -15.56 9.74 -2.39
N SER A 66 -15.91 10.14 -1.16
CA SER A 66 -16.98 11.13 -0.97
C SER A 66 -16.56 12.52 -1.47
N ALA A 67 -15.26 12.80 -1.63
CA ALA A 67 -14.75 14.04 -2.20
C ALA A 67 -15.28 14.34 -3.62
N TYR A 68 -15.59 13.30 -4.41
CA TYR A 68 -16.18 13.46 -5.75
C TYR A 68 -17.58 14.08 -5.75
N LEU A 69 -18.25 14.13 -4.60
CA LEU A 69 -19.53 14.82 -4.46
C LEU A 69 -19.35 16.33 -4.25
N ILE A 70 -18.18 16.83 -3.88
CA ILE A 70 -17.93 18.25 -3.61
C ILE A 70 -18.24 19.13 -4.82
N PRO A 71 -17.79 18.82 -6.06
CA PRO A 71 -18.19 19.59 -7.24
C PRO A 71 -19.71 19.64 -7.45
N LEU A 72 -20.38 18.48 -7.34
CA LEU A 72 -21.83 18.39 -7.51
C LEU A 72 -22.56 19.29 -6.51
N VAL A 73 -22.07 19.32 -5.27
CA VAL A 73 -22.58 20.19 -4.22
C VAL A 73 -22.39 21.67 -4.55
N CYS A 74 -21.18 22.07 -4.92
CA CYS A 74 -20.90 23.46 -5.26
C CYS A 74 -21.79 23.95 -6.42
N LEU A 75 -22.07 23.07 -7.39
CA LEU A 75 -23.05 23.36 -8.45
C LEU A 75 -24.47 23.55 -7.90
N LEU A 76 -24.95 22.65 -7.03
CA LEU A 76 -26.29 22.76 -6.45
C LEU A 76 -26.46 24.04 -5.62
N LEU A 77 -25.45 24.39 -4.81
CA LEU A 77 -25.42 25.63 -4.05
C LEU A 77 -25.40 26.86 -4.96
N GLY A 78 -24.65 26.82 -6.06
CA GLY A 78 -24.63 27.88 -7.07
C GLY A 78 -26.01 28.10 -7.71
N ILE A 79 -26.72 27.02 -8.07
CA ILE A 79 -28.07 27.07 -8.65
C ILE A 79 -29.07 27.66 -7.66
N ASP A 80 -29.04 27.22 -6.40
CA ASP A 80 -29.91 27.73 -5.36
C ASP A 80 -29.67 29.23 -5.13
N ARG A 81 -28.40 29.63 -5.03
CA ARG A 81 -28.01 31.04 -4.86
C ARG A 81 -28.47 31.93 -6.01
N SER A 82 -28.47 31.42 -7.25
CA SER A 82 -28.93 32.16 -8.42
C SER A 82 -30.46 32.37 -8.46
N LYS A 83 -31.24 31.61 -7.70
CA LYS A 83 -32.71 31.58 -7.77
C LYS A 83 -33.42 32.13 -6.53
N ARG A 84 -32.72 32.37 -5.42
CA ARG A 84 -33.34 32.91 -4.22
C ARG A 84 -33.73 34.39 -4.42
N ASP A 85 -35.03 34.65 -4.39
CA ASP A 85 -35.54 36.01 -4.15
C ASP A 85 -35.17 36.45 -2.73
N PHE A 86 -34.79 37.72 -2.60
CA PHE A 86 -34.06 38.31 -1.47
C PHE A 86 -34.77 38.30 -0.10
N SER A 87 -35.94 37.65 0.00
CA SER A 87 -36.87 37.79 1.12
C SER A 87 -36.77 36.70 2.20
N GLN A 88 -35.98 35.63 2.06
CA GLN A 88 -35.83 34.61 3.11
C GLN A 88 -34.37 34.31 3.51
N LYS A 89 -34.06 34.77 4.73
CA LYS A 89 -33.01 34.39 5.70
C LYS A 89 -31.75 33.69 5.16
N GLY A 90 -30.66 34.45 5.08
CA GLY A 90 -29.29 33.96 4.85
C GLY A 90 -28.74 32.97 5.90
N SER A 91 -29.42 32.76 7.03
CA SER A 91 -29.04 31.72 8.02
C SER A 91 -29.17 30.30 7.48
N SER A 92 -30.03 30.06 6.49
CA SER A 92 -30.26 28.73 5.91
C SER A 92 -29.01 28.15 5.20
N LEU A 93 -28.17 28.98 4.57
CA LEU A 93 -27.01 28.51 3.79
C LEU A 93 -25.90 27.95 4.68
N PHE A 94 -25.68 28.55 5.86
CA PHE A 94 -24.67 28.08 6.80
C PHE A 94 -25.03 26.70 7.37
N PHE A 95 -26.29 26.53 7.81
CA PHE A 95 -26.79 25.22 8.26
C PHE A 95 -26.78 24.18 7.14
N GLN A 96 -27.02 24.58 5.89
CA GLN A 96 -26.95 23.71 4.73
C GLN A 96 -25.51 23.27 4.42
N ALA A 97 -24.54 24.18 4.45
CA ALA A 97 -23.13 23.84 4.27
C ALA A 97 -22.61 22.90 5.37
N ILE A 98 -23.07 23.09 6.61
CA ILE A 98 -22.77 22.19 7.73
C ILE A 98 -23.41 20.81 7.53
N ALA A 99 -24.72 20.76 7.22
CA ALA A 99 -25.41 19.49 6.96
C ALA A 99 -24.73 18.70 5.84
N LEU A 100 -24.21 19.41 4.85
CA LEU A 100 -23.47 18.82 3.76
C LEU A 100 -22.11 18.28 4.15
N LEU A 101 -21.35 19.02 4.95
CA LEU A 101 -20.08 18.55 5.48
C LEU A 101 -20.30 17.28 6.31
N ILE A 102 -21.33 17.27 7.16
CA ILE A 102 -21.73 16.08 7.93
C ILE A 102 -22.10 14.93 6.99
N PHE A 103 -22.89 15.18 5.93
CA PHE A 103 -23.23 14.16 4.94
C PHE A 103 -21.98 13.55 4.28
N LEU A 104 -21.03 14.38 3.84
CA LEU A 104 -19.80 13.92 3.20
C LEU A 104 -18.96 13.08 4.16
N VAL A 105 -18.78 13.52 5.40
CA VAL A 105 -18.01 12.80 6.43
C VAL A 105 -18.69 11.48 6.81
N CYS A 106 -20.02 11.48 7.00
CA CYS A 106 -20.78 10.25 7.28
C CYS A 106 -20.68 9.24 6.12
N LEU A 107 -20.81 9.71 4.87
CA LEU A 107 -20.64 8.85 3.70
C LEU A 107 -19.20 8.32 3.61
N SER A 108 -18.21 9.17 3.90
CA SER A 108 -16.80 8.81 4.06
C SER A 108 -16.63 7.66 5.06
N SER A 109 -17.27 7.74 6.22
CA SER A 109 -17.21 6.71 7.26
C SER A 109 -17.78 5.37 6.81
N VAL A 110 -18.92 5.38 6.10
CA VAL A 110 -19.51 4.13 5.57
C VAL A 110 -18.59 3.48 4.54
N LEU A 111 -18.00 4.28 3.65
CA LEU A 111 -17.10 3.79 2.60
C LEU A 111 -15.75 3.31 3.17
N GLY A 112 -15.27 3.93 4.24
CA GLY A 112 -14.00 3.58 4.90
C GLY A 112 -14.08 2.37 5.82
N GLY A 113 -15.21 2.19 6.52
CA GLY A 113 -15.34 1.15 7.53
C GLY A 113 -14.19 1.19 8.55
N GLU A 114 -13.66 0.02 8.92
CA GLU A 114 -12.63 -0.08 9.96
C GLU A 114 -11.22 0.34 9.52
N SER A 115 -10.87 0.18 8.24
CA SER A 115 -9.47 0.34 7.80
C SER A 115 -9.27 0.79 6.34
N ASN A 116 -10.34 1.01 5.56
CA ASN A 116 -10.20 1.39 4.14
C ASN A 116 -10.00 2.91 3.97
N ILE A 117 -8.82 3.40 4.34
CA ILE A 117 -8.46 4.83 4.23
C ILE A 117 -8.60 5.33 2.79
N ARG A 118 -8.26 4.51 1.78
CA ARG A 118 -8.42 4.87 0.36
C ARG A 118 -9.87 5.21 -0.01
N LYS A 119 -10.84 4.46 0.50
CA LYS A 119 -12.27 4.64 0.16
C LYS A 119 -12.93 5.72 1.01
N GLY A 120 -12.63 5.76 2.30
CA GLY A 120 -13.32 6.62 3.27
C GLY A 120 -12.52 7.79 3.82
N GLY A 121 -11.29 8.01 3.36
CA GLY A 121 -10.42 9.06 3.88
C GLY A 121 -10.07 8.89 5.37
N ILE A 122 -9.18 9.75 5.84
CA ILE A 122 -8.72 9.76 7.23
C ILE A 122 -9.88 10.14 8.15
N LEU A 123 -10.70 11.14 7.79
CA LEU A 123 -11.81 11.61 8.63
C LEU A 123 -12.90 10.55 8.76
N GLY A 124 -13.22 9.86 7.66
CA GLY A 124 -14.26 8.83 7.66
C GLY A 124 -13.87 7.62 8.51
N VAL A 125 -12.66 7.08 8.31
CA VAL A 125 -12.14 5.95 9.10
C VAL A 125 -11.94 6.35 10.56
N TYR A 126 -11.47 7.57 10.84
CA TYR A 126 -11.34 8.06 12.21
C TYR A 126 -12.70 8.14 12.91
N LEU A 127 -13.72 8.70 12.26
CA LEU A 127 -15.06 8.76 12.83
C LEU A 127 -15.65 7.36 13.02
N PHE A 128 -15.52 6.47 12.02
CA PHE A 128 -16.04 5.11 12.09
C PHE A 128 -15.38 4.31 13.22
N SER A 129 -14.05 4.34 13.30
CA SER A 129 -13.28 3.62 14.32
C SER A 129 -13.53 4.13 15.74
N ASN A 130 -13.73 5.45 15.93
CA ASN A 130 -14.10 5.98 17.24
C ASN A 130 -15.52 5.55 17.62
N LEU A 131 -16.51 5.67 16.72
CA LEU A 131 -17.87 5.23 17.01
C LEU A 131 -17.94 3.71 17.24
N SER A 132 -17.23 2.90 16.45
CA SER A 132 -17.24 1.44 16.58
C SER A 132 -16.63 0.95 17.88
N ARG A 133 -15.64 1.66 18.44
CA ARG A 133 -15.11 1.39 19.79
C ARG A 133 -16.16 1.52 20.89
N TYR A 134 -17.11 2.45 20.76
CA TYR A 134 -18.14 2.69 21.78
C TYR A 134 -19.44 1.92 21.51
N PHE A 135 -19.87 1.83 20.25
CA PHE A 135 -21.19 1.33 19.86
C PHE A 135 -21.16 0.00 19.08
N GLY A 136 -19.98 -0.51 18.72
CA GLY A 136 -19.83 -1.71 17.89
C GLY A 136 -20.62 -1.59 16.58
N ASN A 137 -21.44 -2.60 16.29
CA ASN A 137 -22.31 -2.62 15.10
C ASN A 137 -23.38 -1.52 15.10
N GLY A 138 -23.72 -0.94 16.27
CA GLY A 138 -24.63 0.20 16.37
C GLY A 138 -24.14 1.45 15.63
N THR A 139 -22.84 1.51 15.32
CA THR A 139 -22.21 2.58 14.53
C THR A 139 -22.87 2.78 13.16
N TYR A 140 -23.22 1.69 12.48
CA TYR A 140 -23.89 1.78 11.18
C TYR A 140 -25.27 2.45 11.29
N ILE A 141 -26.01 2.16 12.37
CA ILE A 141 -27.33 2.75 12.63
C ILE A 141 -27.17 4.25 12.91
N ILE A 142 -26.22 4.63 13.76
CA ILE A 142 -25.95 6.03 14.10
C ILE A 142 -25.56 6.81 12.84
N ILE A 143 -24.61 6.30 12.05
CA ILE A 143 -24.19 6.94 10.80
C ILE A 143 -25.34 7.02 9.80
N ALA A 144 -26.16 5.97 9.67
CA ALA A 144 -27.34 6.00 8.81
C ALA A 144 -28.34 7.08 9.23
N ILE A 145 -28.60 7.24 10.53
CA ILE A 145 -29.47 8.31 11.06
C ILE A 145 -28.90 9.69 10.70
N PHE A 146 -27.61 9.93 10.94
CA PHE A 146 -26.98 11.21 10.59
C PHE A 146 -26.96 11.46 9.08
N LEU A 147 -26.78 10.42 8.26
CA LEU A 147 -26.84 10.51 6.80
C LEU A 147 -28.25 10.87 6.33
N ILE A 148 -29.28 10.24 6.89
CA ILE A 148 -30.70 10.55 6.60
C ILE A 148 -31.05 11.98 7.03
N LEU A 149 -30.68 12.38 8.25
CA LEU A 149 -30.90 13.73 8.77
C LEU A 149 -30.21 14.80 7.91
N SER A 150 -28.96 14.55 7.55
CA SER A 150 -28.19 15.44 6.69
C SER A 150 -28.81 15.53 5.30
N PHE A 151 -29.24 14.40 4.73
CA PHE A 151 -29.95 14.38 3.45
C PHE A 151 -31.28 15.13 3.51
N LEU A 152 -32.04 15.03 4.60
CA LEU A 152 -33.28 15.77 4.81
C LEU A 152 -33.04 17.29 4.82
N LEU A 153 -31.99 17.74 5.50
CA LEU A 153 -31.59 19.16 5.53
C LEU A 153 -31.10 19.66 4.16
N ILE A 154 -30.52 18.78 3.35
CA ILE A 154 -30.10 19.08 1.97
C ILE A 154 -31.31 19.15 1.01
N LYS A 155 -32.40 18.43 1.25
CA LYS A 155 -33.58 18.42 0.35
C LYS A 155 -34.18 19.81 0.12
N ASP A 156 -34.02 20.74 1.05
CA ASP A 156 -34.45 22.13 0.86
C ASP A 156 -33.69 22.83 -0.31
N ILE A 157 -32.48 22.38 -0.65
CA ILE A 157 -31.72 22.80 -1.85
C ILE A 157 -32.16 22.03 -3.09
N LEU A 158 -32.47 20.74 -2.93
CA LEU A 158 -32.90 19.88 -4.02
C LEU A 158 -34.37 20.15 -4.32
N GLN A 159 -34.67 21.24 -5.03
CA GLN A 159 -35.95 21.42 -5.71
C GLN A 159 -36.12 20.28 -6.74
N LEU A 160 -36.54 19.10 -6.26
CA LEU A 160 -36.88 17.87 -6.99
C LEU A 160 -37.66 18.10 -8.30
N PRO A 161 -38.57 19.08 -8.45
CA PRO A 161 -39.18 19.38 -9.74
C PRO A 161 -38.19 19.78 -10.85
N PHE A 162 -36.98 20.27 -10.54
CA PHE A 162 -36.00 20.69 -11.55
C PHE A 162 -35.17 19.51 -12.11
N LEU A 163 -34.71 18.58 -11.26
CA LEU A 163 -34.04 17.36 -11.73
C LEU A 163 -34.99 16.55 -12.62
N LEU A 164 -36.27 16.45 -12.21
CA LEU A 164 -37.33 15.85 -13.03
C LEU A 164 -37.54 16.62 -14.35
N LYS A 165 -37.42 17.95 -14.39
CA LYS A 165 -37.48 18.74 -15.63
C LYS A 165 -36.28 18.48 -16.55
N ILE A 166 -35.06 18.37 -16.01
CA ILE A 166 -33.86 18.04 -16.78
C ILE A 166 -33.93 16.63 -17.35
N VAL A 167 -34.28 15.64 -16.52
CA VAL A 167 -34.46 14.24 -16.95
C VAL A 167 -35.56 14.14 -18.00
N LYS A 168 -36.68 14.85 -17.85
CA LYS A 168 -37.73 14.93 -18.88
C LYS A 168 -37.26 15.60 -20.18
N LYS A 169 -36.43 16.65 -20.10
CA LYS A 169 -35.86 17.33 -21.29
C LYS A 169 -34.85 16.45 -22.02
N ALA A 170 -33.94 15.81 -21.29
CA ALA A 170 -32.92 14.91 -21.82
C ALA A 170 -33.55 13.64 -22.40
N GLY A 171 -34.50 13.04 -21.68
CA GLY A 171 -35.31 11.91 -22.17
C GLY A 171 -36.09 12.27 -23.44
N GLY A 172 -36.69 13.47 -23.50
CA GLY A 172 -37.36 13.95 -24.71
C GLY A 172 -36.42 14.16 -25.91
N LEU A 173 -35.16 14.54 -25.66
CA LEU A 173 -34.14 14.72 -26.70
C LEU A 173 -33.61 13.38 -27.23
N LEU A 174 -33.42 12.41 -26.34
CA LEU A 174 -33.05 11.03 -26.69
C LEU A 174 -34.16 10.31 -27.45
N VAL A 175 -35.42 10.44 -27.00
CA VAL A 175 -36.58 9.89 -27.72
C VAL A 175 -36.71 10.53 -29.10
N ARG A 176 -36.53 11.85 -29.22
CA ARG A 176 -36.50 12.53 -30.54
C ARG A 176 -35.32 12.07 -31.41
N GLY A 177 -34.17 11.77 -30.83
CA GLY A 177 -33.01 11.21 -31.51
C GLY A 177 -33.27 9.80 -32.04
N LEU A 178 -33.80 8.91 -31.19
CA LEU A 178 -34.14 7.53 -31.53
C LEU A 178 -35.26 7.46 -32.57
N VAL A 179 -36.29 8.30 -32.46
CA VAL A 179 -37.37 8.39 -33.46
C VAL A 179 -36.85 8.90 -34.81
N ARG A 180 -35.90 9.84 -34.83
CA ARG A 180 -35.24 10.27 -36.08
C ARG A 180 -34.37 9.16 -36.67
N LEU A 181 -33.68 8.39 -35.84
CA LEU A 181 -32.83 7.27 -36.29
C LEU A 181 -33.69 6.15 -36.90
N THR A 182 -34.76 5.75 -36.22
CA THR A 182 -35.68 4.70 -36.70
C THR A 182 -36.44 5.16 -37.94
N ALA A 183 -36.82 6.43 -38.05
CA ALA A 183 -37.40 7.00 -39.27
C ALA A 183 -36.41 7.01 -40.46
N LYS A 184 -35.12 7.27 -40.20
CA LYS A 184 -34.06 7.25 -41.24
C LYS A 184 -33.74 5.84 -41.72
N ILE A 185 -33.78 4.86 -40.82
CA ILE A 185 -33.62 3.43 -41.13
C ILE A 185 -34.85 2.91 -41.90
N ARG A 186 -36.06 3.32 -41.52
CA ARG A 186 -37.31 2.94 -42.20
C ARG A 186 -37.37 3.46 -43.64
N LYS A 187 -37.00 4.73 -43.87
CA LYS A 187 -36.90 5.29 -45.24
C LYS A 187 -35.88 4.56 -46.12
N ARG A 188 -34.72 4.18 -45.57
CA ARG A 188 -33.71 3.38 -46.29
C ARG A 188 -34.17 1.95 -46.60
N LYS A 189 -35.06 1.37 -45.78
CA LYS A 189 -35.61 0.03 -45.99
C LYS A 189 -36.73 0.02 -47.03
N GLU A 190 -37.56 1.08 -47.08
CA GLU A 190 -38.59 1.29 -48.11
C GLU A 190 -37.99 1.58 -49.49
N GLU A 191 -36.86 2.29 -49.58
CA GLU A 191 -36.13 2.49 -50.84
C GLU A 191 -35.47 1.20 -51.35
N ARG A 192 -34.93 0.36 -50.45
CA ARG A 192 -34.36 -0.96 -50.82
C ARG A 192 -35.42 -2.01 -51.17
N ALA A 193 -36.63 -1.89 -50.64
CA ALA A 193 -37.73 -2.82 -50.95
C ALA A 193 -38.35 -2.60 -52.35
N LYS A 194 -38.02 -1.50 -53.03
CA LYS A 194 -38.51 -1.21 -54.40
C LYS A 194 -37.62 -1.76 -55.53
N THR A 195 -36.50 -2.42 -55.23
CA THR A 195 -35.51 -2.86 -56.24
C THR A 195 -35.17 -4.36 -56.20
N ILE A 196 -36.17 -5.23 -56.05
CA ILE A 196 -35.95 -6.68 -56.21
C ILE A 196 -37.02 -7.27 -57.16
N PRO A 197 -36.65 -7.71 -58.38
CA PRO A 197 -37.58 -8.39 -59.27
C PRO A 197 -37.72 -9.88 -58.88
N ILE A 198 -38.96 -10.37 -58.94
CA ILE A 198 -39.39 -11.73 -58.59
C ILE A 198 -39.07 -12.68 -59.75
N ARG A 199 -38.41 -13.82 -59.48
CA ARG A 199 -38.27 -14.95 -60.41
C ARG A 199 -38.88 -16.21 -59.78
N GLU A 200 -39.92 -16.72 -60.41
CA GLU A 200 -40.67 -17.92 -60.03
C GLU A 200 -39.87 -19.23 -60.18
N LYS A 201 -40.15 -20.23 -59.33
CA LYS A 201 -40.21 -21.65 -59.76
C LYS A 201 -41.02 -22.56 -58.81
N LYS A 202 -41.72 -23.50 -59.44
CA LYS A 202 -42.80 -24.42 -58.98
C LYS A 202 -42.32 -25.73 -58.33
N THR A 203 -43.32 -26.47 -57.79
CA THR A 203 -43.50 -27.94 -57.58
C THR A 203 -43.13 -28.49 -56.18
N LYS A 204 -43.81 -29.47 -55.54
CA LYS A 204 -45.03 -30.30 -55.73
C LYS A 204 -45.35 -30.96 -54.35
N ARG A 205 -46.59 -31.37 -54.09
CA ARG A 205 -47.07 -32.10 -52.88
C ARG A 205 -46.85 -33.63 -52.97
N PRO A 206 -46.96 -34.38 -51.85
CA PRO A 206 -48.17 -35.22 -51.68
C PRO A 206 -48.77 -35.24 -50.24
N ARG A 207 -50.02 -35.71 -50.15
CA ARG A 207 -50.86 -35.92 -48.95
C ARG A 207 -50.70 -37.36 -48.42
N ILE A 208 -50.99 -37.60 -47.13
CA ILE A 208 -51.81 -38.72 -46.59
C ILE A 208 -52.41 -38.28 -45.22
N LYS A 209 -53.49 -38.95 -44.82
CA LYS A 209 -54.66 -38.62 -43.98
C LYS A 209 -54.70 -39.67 -42.83
N ILE A 210 -55.00 -39.41 -41.54
CA ILE A 210 -56.32 -39.47 -40.85
C ILE A 210 -56.11 -39.52 -39.30
N SER A 211 -57.06 -38.93 -38.55
CA SER A 211 -57.37 -38.88 -37.10
C SER A 211 -57.49 -40.25 -36.36
N PRO A 212 -57.92 -40.39 -35.07
CA PRO A 212 -58.19 -39.41 -34.00
C PRO A 212 -57.68 -39.78 -32.56
N GLU A 213 -57.88 -38.83 -31.65
CA GLU A 213 -57.87 -38.85 -30.16
C GLU A 213 -58.57 -40.06 -29.48
N PRO A 214 -58.31 -40.38 -28.18
CA PRO A 214 -58.94 -39.61 -27.09
C PRO A 214 -58.18 -39.48 -25.74
N SER A 215 -58.70 -38.54 -24.95
CA SER A 215 -58.59 -38.27 -23.50
C SER A 215 -58.46 -39.45 -22.52
N PHE A 216 -57.77 -39.25 -21.37
CA PHE A 216 -58.39 -39.34 -20.03
C PHE A 216 -57.49 -38.81 -18.89
N LYS A 217 -58.15 -38.51 -17.75
CA LYS A 217 -57.77 -37.70 -16.57
C LYS A 217 -57.16 -38.52 -15.40
N LYS A 218 -56.77 -37.74 -14.36
CA LYS A 218 -56.84 -37.98 -12.89
C LYS A 218 -55.67 -38.75 -12.27
N ARG A 219 -55.24 -38.52 -11.01
CA ARG A 219 -55.38 -37.49 -9.95
C ARG A 219 -54.65 -38.10 -8.72
N VAL A 220 -54.25 -37.24 -7.77
CA VAL A 220 -54.35 -37.46 -6.29
C VAL A 220 -53.20 -38.21 -5.59
N THR A 221 -52.49 -37.40 -4.76
CA THR A 221 -52.02 -37.54 -3.35
C THR A 221 -51.51 -38.92 -2.86
N GLU A 222 -50.59 -39.03 -1.89
CA GLU A 222 -50.69 -38.50 -0.52
C GLU A 222 -49.41 -38.83 0.27
N ASN A 223 -49.24 -38.09 1.38
CA ASN A 223 -48.21 -38.14 2.41
C ASN A 223 -47.98 -39.52 3.07
N LEU A 224 -46.85 -39.67 3.78
CA LEU A 224 -46.66 -40.28 5.13
C LEU A 224 -45.17 -40.07 5.53
N SER A 225 -44.86 -39.26 6.57
CA SER A 225 -44.58 -39.66 7.98
C SER A 225 -43.34 -40.58 8.13
N LYS A 226 -42.37 -40.41 9.05
CA LYS A 226 -42.45 -40.12 10.49
C LYS A 226 -41.04 -40.16 11.15
N LYS A 227 -40.92 -39.58 12.37
CA LYS A 227 -40.16 -40.04 13.59
C LYS A 227 -38.74 -39.45 13.85
N GLN A 228 -38.24 -39.14 15.08
CA GLN A 228 -38.72 -38.65 16.39
C GLN A 228 -37.48 -38.29 17.30
N LEU A 229 -37.69 -37.44 18.32
CA LEU A 229 -36.84 -36.89 19.44
C LEU A 229 -36.18 -37.94 20.41
N PRO A 230 -35.55 -37.66 21.61
CA PRO A 230 -35.30 -36.41 22.42
C PRO A 230 -33.94 -36.25 23.22
N GLU A 231 -33.70 -35.00 23.67
CA GLU A 231 -33.35 -34.43 25.01
C GLU A 231 -32.60 -35.20 26.14
N ARG A 232 -31.65 -34.52 26.82
CA ARG A 232 -31.37 -34.63 28.28
C ARG A 232 -30.65 -33.40 28.87
N GLU A 233 -31.17 -32.86 29.97
CA GLU A 233 -30.66 -31.77 30.82
C GLU A 233 -29.51 -32.18 31.78
N GLU A 234 -28.66 -31.21 32.19
CA GLU A 234 -28.36 -30.87 33.61
C GLU A 234 -27.38 -29.66 33.76
N LEU A 235 -27.61 -28.82 34.77
CA LEU A 235 -26.79 -27.71 35.35
C LEU A 235 -26.51 -28.06 36.84
N PRO A 236 -25.56 -27.49 37.64
CA PRO A 236 -25.06 -26.08 37.63
C PRO A 236 -23.58 -25.79 38.09
N ALA A 237 -23.24 -24.48 38.09
CA ALA A 237 -22.28 -23.71 38.94
C ALA A 237 -20.80 -23.42 38.51
N SER A 238 -20.40 -22.17 38.81
CA SER A 238 -19.29 -21.25 38.37
C SER A 238 -17.94 -21.34 39.15
N PRO A 239 -16.89 -20.45 39.02
CA PRO A 239 -16.56 -19.32 38.10
C PRO A 239 -15.09 -19.28 37.50
N LYS A 240 -14.89 -18.33 36.57
CA LYS A 240 -13.73 -17.83 35.76
C LYS A 240 -12.34 -17.64 36.45
N PRO A 241 -11.17 -17.59 35.72
CA PRO A 241 -10.84 -16.46 34.81
C PRO A 241 -10.04 -16.72 33.51
N ALA A 242 -10.34 -15.82 32.56
CA ALA A 242 -9.52 -15.24 31.49
C ALA A 242 -8.53 -16.13 30.72
N SER A 243 -8.94 -16.59 29.52
CA SER A 243 -8.01 -16.92 28.45
C SER A 243 -8.46 -16.33 27.11
N SER A 244 -7.48 -15.71 26.45
CA SER A 244 -7.35 -15.42 25.02
C SER A 244 -8.50 -15.86 24.12
N ARG A 245 -9.29 -14.90 23.62
CA ARG A 245 -10.23 -15.15 22.53
C ARG A 245 -9.47 -15.23 21.21
N ARG A 246 -9.03 -16.46 20.93
CA ARG A 246 -8.81 -17.09 19.63
C ARG A 246 -9.68 -16.41 18.57
N ARG A 247 -9.07 -15.64 17.66
CA ARG A 247 -9.73 -15.16 16.45
C ARG A 247 -9.97 -16.38 15.56
N GLN A 248 -11.23 -16.76 15.44
CA GLN A 248 -11.71 -17.62 14.37
C GLN A 248 -11.42 -16.91 13.05
N SER A 249 -10.70 -17.60 12.18
CA SER A 249 -10.53 -17.30 10.77
C SER A 249 -11.91 -17.31 10.10
N GLU A 250 -12.42 -16.13 9.79
CA GLU A 250 -13.47 -15.97 8.79
C GLU A 250 -12.83 -16.26 7.43
N GLN A 251 -13.27 -17.36 6.81
CA GLN A 251 -12.93 -17.70 5.43
C GLN A 251 -13.51 -16.59 4.54
N VAL A 252 -12.62 -15.79 3.96
CA VAL A 252 -12.98 -14.93 2.84
C VAL A 252 -13.16 -15.83 1.63
N GLU A 253 -14.40 -15.98 1.18
CA GLU A 253 -14.73 -16.51 -0.14
C GLU A 253 -14.18 -15.51 -1.16
N VAL A 254 -13.01 -15.84 -1.71
CA VAL A 254 -12.35 -15.07 -2.76
C VAL A 254 -13.13 -15.33 -4.04
N GLU A 255 -13.78 -14.30 -4.60
CA GLU A 255 -14.26 -14.37 -5.98
C GLU A 255 -13.06 -14.72 -6.88
N PRO A 256 -13.16 -15.74 -7.76
CA PRO A 256 -12.05 -16.15 -8.58
C PRO A 256 -11.66 -14.98 -9.48
N ILE A 257 -10.46 -14.44 -9.23
CA ILE A 257 -9.73 -13.65 -10.20
C ILE A 257 -9.75 -14.48 -11.47
N GLN A 258 -10.30 -13.94 -12.56
CA GLN A 258 -10.14 -14.56 -13.86
C GLN A 258 -8.63 -14.65 -14.09
N GLU A 259 -8.10 -15.86 -13.92
CA GLU A 259 -6.74 -16.19 -14.28
C GLU A 259 -6.63 -15.92 -15.78
N ASP A 260 -6.12 -14.75 -16.13
CA ASP A 260 -5.39 -14.62 -17.38
C ASP A 260 -4.43 -15.81 -17.43
N GLU A 261 -4.50 -16.59 -18.52
CA GLU A 261 -3.65 -17.74 -18.79
C GLU A 261 -2.26 -17.54 -18.19
N PRO A 262 -1.69 -18.53 -17.46
CA PRO A 262 -0.42 -18.35 -16.78
C PRO A 262 0.64 -18.07 -17.82
N HIS A 263 0.94 -16.79 -18.01
CA HIS A 263 2.21 -16.35 -18.54
C HIS A 263 3.25 -16.82 -17.52
N THR A 264 3.71 -18.05 -17.72
CA THR A 264 4.87 -18.68 -17.08
C THR A 264 6.12 -17.97 -17.58
N LEU A 265 6.17 -16.64 -17.42
CA LEU A 265 7.43 -15.93 -17.39
C LEU A 265 8.07 -16.38 -16.09
N ALA A 266 8.96 -17.38 -16.19
CA ALA A 266 9.78 -17.83 -15.08
C ALA A 266 10.40 -16.59 -14.44
N TYR A 267 10.09 -16.36 -13.16
CA TYR A 267 10.59 -15.20 -12.44
C TYR A 267 12.12 -15.24 -12.46
N GLN A 268 12.73 -14.29 -13.17
CA GLN A 268 14.16 -14.17 -13.26
C GLN A 268 14.62 -13.21 -12.16
N LEU A 269 15.41 -13.73 -11.24
CA LEU A 269 15.99 -12.94 -10.18
C LEU A 269 16.81 -11.78 -10.78
N PRO A 270 16.58 -10.52 -10.36
CA PRO A 270 17.37 -9.39 -10.85
C PRO A 270 18.85 -9.58 -10.50
N PRO A 271 19.77 -9.25 -11.43
CA PRO A 271 21.19 -9.39 -11.16
C PRO A 271 21.64 -8.36 -10.10
N PRO A 272 22.62 -8.69 -9.24
CA PRO A 272 23.14 -7.77 -8.23
C PRO A 272 23.87 -6.56 -8.85
N SER A 273 24.08 -6.55 -10.16
CA SER A 273 24.62 -5.42 -10.93
C SER A 273 23.73 -4.17 -10.90
N LEU A 274 22.43 -4.32 -10.63
CA LEU A 274 21.52 -3.17 -10.43
C LEU A 274 21.89 -2.33 -9.20
N LEU A 275 22.64 -2.91 -8.26
CA LEU A 275 23.09 -2.24 -7.06
C LEU A 275 24.47 -1.62 -7.25
N LYS A 276 24.69 -0.47 -6.60
CA LYS A 276 25.98 0.24 -6.61
C LYS A 276 27.08 -0.61 -5.98
N SER A 277 28.21 -0.73 -6.67
CA SER A 277 29.40 -1.40 -6.14
C SER A 277 30.11 -0.51 -5.10
N PRO A 278 30.70 -1.10 -4.06
CA PRO A 278 31.60 -0.36 -3.18
C PRO A 278 32.84 0.13 -3.95
N PRO A 279 33.40 1.31 -3.62
CA PRO A 279 34.64 1.79 -4.20
C PRO A 279 35.83 0.90 -3.81
N PRO A 280 36.90 0.85 -4.62
CA PRO A 280 38.07 0.01 -4.37
C PRO A 280 38.70 0.29 -3.00
N LEU A 281 39.16 -0.76 -2.31
CA LEU A 281 39.77 -0.69 -0.97
C LEU A 281 40.93 0.33 -0.87
N LYS A 282 41.67 0.57 -1.95
CA LYS A 282 42.77 1.56 -2.00
C LYS A 282 42.31 3.02 -1.81
N GLN A 283 41.05 3.34 -2.11
CA GLN A 283 40.46 4.67 -1.85
C GLN A 283 39.88 4.80 -0.43
N ARG A 284 39.70 3.69 0.29
CA ARG A 284 39.37 3.67 1.72
C ARG A 284 40.66 3.90 2.52
N LYS A 285 41.30 5.06 2.34
CA LYS A 285 42.52 5.43 3.08
C LYS A 285 42.24 5.31 4.58
N ILE A 286 42.91 4.35 5.20
CA ILE A 286 42.99 4.12 6.64
C ILE A 286 43.68 5.35 7.23
N LYS A 287 42.88 6.26 7.82
CA LYS A 287 43.40 7.51 8.40
C LYS A 287 43.70 7.40 9.89
N ASP A 288 43.22 6.36 10.57
CA ASP A 288 43.41 6.22 12.01
C ASP A 288 44.61 5.31 12.31
N ASP A 289 45.58 5.87 13.02
CA ASP A 289 46.65 5.11 13.66
C ASP A 289 46.09 4.44 14.92
N LEU A 290 45.72 3.16 14.78
CA LEU A 290 45.06 2.38 15.83
C LEU A 290 45.97 2.18 17.05
N GLU A 291 47.29 2.08 16.83
CA GLU A 291 48.27 1.89 17.91
C GLU A 291 48.48 3.19 18.69
N ALA A 292 48.56 4.33 18.01
CA ALA A 292 48.61 5.63 18.67
C ALA A 292 47.36 5.87 19.53
N ASN A 293 46.19 5.55 18.98
CA ASN A 293 44.92 5.63 19.70
C ASN A 293 44.86 4.70 20.92
N ALA A 294 45.41 3.48 20.82
CA ALA A 294 45.51 2.57 21.96
C ALA A 294 46.39 3.16 23.08
N ARG A 295 47.53 3.78 22.74
CA ARG A 295 48.41 4.44 23.72
C ARG A 295 47.75 5.63 24.39
N ILE A 296 46.99 6.44 23.64
CA ILE A 296 46.22 7.57 24.19
C ILE A 296 45.17 7.05 25.18
N LEU A 297 44.47 5.95 24.83
CA LEU A 297 43.46 5.34 25.68
C LEU A 297 44.06 4.81 27.00
N GLU A 298 45.18 4.06 26.92
CA GLU A 298 45.90 3.56 28.10
C GLU A 298 46.41 4.70 28.98
N GLY A 299 47.01 5.73 28.38
CA GLY A 299 47.48 6.91 29.10
C GLY A 299 46.36 7.68 29.78
N THR A 300 45.24 7.89 29.09
CA THR A 300 44.06 8.58 29.65
C THR A 300 43.51 7.82 30.85
N LEU A 301 43.37 6.50 30.76
CA LEU A 301 42.90 5.69 31.88
C LEU A 301 43.86 5.79 33.07
N LEU A 302 45.16 5.77 32.80
CA LEU A 302 46.21 5.91 33.81
C LEU A 302 46.17 7.28 34.51
N ASP A 303 45.94 8.37 33.77
CA ASP A 303 45.80 9.73 34.33
C ASP A 303 44.64 9.84 35.35
N PHE A 304 43.59 9.04 35.19
CA PHE A 304 42.47 8.95 36.15
C PHE A 304 42.64 7.82 37.19
N GLY A 305 43.85 7.25 37.29
CA GLY A 305 44.20 6.21 38.25
C GLY A 305 43.48 4.88 37.98
N VAL A 306 43.29 4.54 36.70
CA VAL A 306 42.73 3.27 36.23
C VAL A 306 43.79 2.58 35.38
N GLU A 307 44.42 1.54 35.91
CA GLU A 307 45.35 0.73 35.13
C GLU A 307 44.59 -0.30 34.28
N ALA A 308 44.75 -0.20 32.95
CA ALA A 308 44.21 -1.16 31.99
C ALA A 308 45.10 -1.23 30.75
N LYS A 309 45.09 -2.38 30.07
CA LYS A 309 45.87 -2.62 28.85
C LYS A 309 44.96 -2.99 27.68
N VAL A 310 45.23 -2.48 26.48
CA VAL A 310 44.54 -2.87 25.25
C VAL A 310 45.11 -4.22 24.77
N THR A 311 44.28 -5.26 24.72
CA THR A 311 44.69 -6.61 24.29
C THR A 311 44.39 -6.90 22.83
N ASN A 312 43.29 -6.37 22.31
CA ASN A 312 42.87 -6.57 20.91
C ASN A 312 42.15 -5.32 20.38
N ILE A 313 42.22 -5.13 19.06
CA ILE A 313 41.59 -4.00 18.37
C ILE A 313 40.89 -4.54 17.12
N ASP A 314 39.56 -4.49 17.13
CA ASP A 314 38.73 -4.86 15.98
C ASP A 314 38.19 -3.59 15.31
N ARG A 315 38.62 -3.32 14.08
CA ARG A 315 38.14 -2.16 13.31
C ARG A 315 36.97 -2.53 12.42
N GLY A 316 35.83 -1.89 12.66
CA GLY A 316 34.65 -1.95 11.81
C GLY A 316 34.54 -0.78 10.84
N PRO A 317 33.48 -0.76 10.02
CA PRO A 317 33.23 0.33 9.08
C PRO A 317 32.92 1.67 9.77
N THR A 318 32.17 1.64 10.88
CA THR A 318 31.69 2.85 11.57
C THR A 318 32.41 3.09 12.89
N ILE A 319 32.76 2.02 13.60
CA ILE A 319 33.34 2.05 14.94
C ILE A 319 34.55 1.11 15.00
N THR A 320 35.44 1.35 15.96
CA THR A 320 36.53 0.45 16.36
C THR A 320 36.31 0.00 17.78
N ARG A 321 36.42 -1.30 18.03
CA ARG A 321 36.32 -1.91 19.35
C ARG A 321 37.70 -2.19 19.92
N TYR A 322 38.01 -1.58 21.05
CA TYR A 322 39.20 -1.82 21.85
C TYR A 322 38.84 -2.78 22.99
N GLU A 323 39.54 -3.91 23.09
CA GLU A 323 39.41 -4.81 24.22
C GLU A 323 40.39 -4.39 25.32
N LEU A 324 39.84 -3.96 26.46
CA LEU A 324 40.59 -3.49 27.63
C LEU A 324 40.63 -4.57 28.70
N LEU A 325 41.83 -4.93 29.13
CA LEU A 325 42.09 -5.78 30.27
C LEU A 325 42.45 -4.91 31.48
N PRO A 326 41.55 -4.70 32.46
CA PRO A 326 41.85 -3.93 33.66
C PRO A 326 42.79 -4.70 34.60
N ALA A 327 43.61 -3.96 35.36
CA ALA A 327 44.44 -4.55 36.40
C ALA A 327 43.60 -5.16 37.54
N PRO A 328 44.12 -6.17 38.27
CA PRO A 328 43.42 -6.77 39.40
C PRO A 328 42.97 -5.74 40.43
N GLY A 329 41.69 -5.80 40.85
CA GLY A 329 41.13 -4.89 41.85
C GLY A 329 40.53 -3.59 41.29
N VAL A 330 40.69 -3.29 40.00
CA VAL A 330 40.02 -2.17 39.34
C VAL A 330 38.53 -2.46 39.17
N LYS A 331 37.67 -1.59 39.71
CA LYS A 331 36.21 -1.71 39.58
C LYS A 331 35.77 -1.28 38.17
N ILE A 332 34.99 -2.13 37.50
CA ILE A 332 34.44 -1.86 36.16
C ILE A 332 33.68 -0.52 36.11
N ASN A 333 32.87 -0.22 37.14
CA ASN A 333 32.12 1.04 37.21
C ASN A 333 33.02 2.28 37.14
N LYS A 334 34.25 2.21 37.68
CA LYS A 334 35.21 3.32 37.62
C LYS A 334 35.62 3.62 36.18
N ILE A 335 35.71 2.60 35.33
CA ILE A 335 36.03 2.74 33.90
C ILE A 335 34.83 3.34 33.16
N VAL A 336 33.62 2.84 33.43
CA VAL A 336 32.39 3.32 32.78
C VAL A 336 32.12 4.79 33.09
N THR A 337 32.41 5.26 34.30
CA THR A 337 32.27 6.69 34.67
C THR A 337 33.23 7.62 33.93
N LEU A 338 34.29 7.10 33.31
CA LEU A 338 35.24 7.89 32.52
C LEU A 338 34.84 8.05 31.05
N ALA A 339 33.62 7.63 30.67
CA ALA A 339 33.12 7.69 29.30
C ALA A 339 33.38 9.04 28.61
N ASP A 340 33.01 10.15 29.24
CA ASP A 340 33.13 11.49 28.67
C ASP A 340 34.59 11.93 28.52
N ASN A 341 35.44 11.59 29.49
CA ASN A 341 36.87 11.89 29.45
C ASN A 341 37.57 11.10 28.34
N ILE A 342 37.22 9.83 28.18
CA ILE A 342 37.75 8.97 27.12
C ILE A 342 37.25 9.47 25.75
N ALA A 343 35.97 9.84 25.63
CA ALA A 343 35.44 10.43 24.41
C ALA A 343 36.21 11.71 24.02
N LEU A 344 36.50 12.57 25.00
CA LEU A 344 37.28 13.78 24.80
C LEU A 344 38.71 13.49 24.35
N ALA A 345 39.43 12.60 25.04
CA ALA A 345 40.81 12.23 24.69
C ALA A 345 40.91 11.59 23.29
N MET A 346 39.91 10.78 22.94
CA MET A 346 39.84 10.07 21.66
C MET A 346 39.22 10.90 20.53
N LYS A 347 38.88 12.18 20.80
CA LYS A 347 38.21 13.10 19.86
C LYS A 347 36.94 12.52 19.24
N ALA A 348 36.21 11.74 20.03
CA ALA A 348 34.97 11.09 19.63
C ALA A 348 33.77 11.82 20.24
N GLY A 349 32.62 11.80 19.55
CA GLY A 349 31.39 12.39 20.07
C GLY A 349 30.82 11.65 21.29
N SER A 350 31.01 10.34 21.35
CA SER A 350 30.62 9.48 22.47
C SER A 350 31.32 8.13 22.37
N VAL A 351 31.48 7.43 23.49
CA VAL A 351 31.98 6.05 23.53
C VAL A 351 30.95 5.10 24.13
N ARG A 352 30.99 3.83 23.72
CA ARG A 352 30.07 2.79 24.23
C ARG A 352 30.86 1.65 24.88
N PHE A 353 30.43 1.26 26.08
CA PHE A 353 31.03 0.15 26.81
C PHE A 353 30.24 -1.15 26.61
N ILE A 354 30.97 -2.25 26.46
CA ILE A 354 30.49 -3.62 26.53
C ILE A 354 31.15 -4.26 27.74
N THR A 355 30.42 -4.32 28.86
CA THR A 355 30.94 -4.80 30.14
C THR A 355 30.08 -5.92 30.71
N PRO A 356 30.64 -7.11 31.00
CA PRO A 356 31.87 -7.70 30.45
C PRO A 356 31.68 -8.26 29.02
N ILE A 357 32.77 -8.49 28.28
CA ILE A 357 32.69 -9.24 27.01
C ILE A 357 32.39 -10.72 27.32
N PRO A 358 31.34 -11.32 26.75
CA PRO A 358 31.04 -12.74 26.97
C PRO A 358 32.23 -13.64 26.63
N GLY A 359 32.63 -14.51 27.56
CA GLY A 359 33.73 -15.46 27.38
C GLY A 359 35.14 -14.88 27.49
N LYS A 360 35.30 -13.58 27.81
CA LYS A 360 36.61 -12.95 28.04
C LYS A 360 36.62 -12.14 29.33
N ALA A 361 37.74 -12.11 30.05
CA ALA A 361 37.95 -11.25 31.22
C ALA A 361 38.32 -9.81 30.81
N ALA A 362 37.59 -9.23 29.85
CA ALA A 362 37.90 -7.94 29.25
C ALA A 362 36.65 -7.05 29.13
N VAL A 363 36.89 -5.75 29.07
CA VAL A 363 35.89 -4.70 28.82
C VAL A 363 36.02 -4.25 27.37
N GLY A 364 34.93 -4.30 26.61
CA GLY A 364 34.91 -3.78 25.25
C GLY A 364 34.61 -2.28 25.27
N LEU A 365 35.41 -1.50 24.54
CA LEU A 365 35.17 -0.08 24.32
C LEU A 365 35.02 0.19 22.83
N GLU A 366 33.82 0.58 22.44
CA GLU A 366 33.48 0.95 21.06
C GLU A 366 33.62 2.46 20.89
N ILE A 367 34.49 2.86 19.96
CA ILE A 367 34.78 4.25 19.64
C ILE A 367 34.47 4.51 18.16
N PRO A 368 33.71 5.57 17.82
CA PRO A 368 33.51 5.99 16.43
C PRO A 368 34.83 6.25 15.69
N ASN A 369 34.92 5.78 14.46
CA ASN A 369 36.06 6.05 13.59
C ASN A 369 36.08 7.52 13.15
N SER A 370 37.26 8.11 12.94
CA SER A 370 37.38 9.47 12.39
C SER A 370 36.82 9.59 10.97
N SER A 371 36.86 8.48 10.22
CA SER A 371 36.20 8.35 8.91
C SER A 371 35.38 7.06 8.87
N THR A 372 34.07 7.20 8.76
CA THR A 372 33.15 6.07 8.62
C THR A 372 33.08 5.62 7.16
N ALA A 373 33.01 4.30 6.95
CA ALA A 373 32.84 3.71 5.64
C ALA A 373 31.37 3.34 5.41
N LEU A 374 30.83 3.71 4.24
CA LEU A 374 29.49 3.30 3.84
C LEU A 374 29.44 1.78 3.63
N VAL A 375 28.40 1.15 4.17
CA VAL A 375 28.08 -0.26 3.96
C VAL A 375 27.12 -0.36 2.78
N TYR A 376 27.51 -1.09 1.74
CA TYR A 376 26.75 -1.17 0.49
C TYR A 376 25.87 -2.42 0.48
N CYS A 377 24.58 -2.28 0.17
CA CYS A 377 23.65 -3.41 0.02
C CYS A 377 24.23 -4.55 -0.84
N ARG A 378 24.81 -4.20 -1.99
CA ARG A 378 25.43 -5.16 -2.91
C ARG A 378 26.49 -6.03 -2.25
N GLU A 379 27.28 -5.46 -1.33
CA GLU A 379 28.37 -6.19 -0.69
C GLU A 379 27.85 -7.25 0.31
N ILE A 380 26.65 -7.04 0.87
CA ILE A 380 25.99 -8.01 1.75
C ILE A 380 25.34 -9.11 0.91
N LEU A 381 24.57 -8.75 -0.11
CA LEU A 381 23.88 -9.72 -0.98
C LEU A 381 24.84 -10.56 -1.82
N SER A 382 26.02 -10.02 -2.15
CA SER A 382 27.05 -10.75 -2.90
C SER A 382 27.95 -11.60 -2.00
N SER A 383 27.78 -11.54 -0.67
CA SER A 383 28.59 -12.33 0.27
C SER A 383 28.26 -13.82 0.16
N GLU A 384 29.26 -14.67 0.39
CA GLU A 384 29.10 -16.13 0.40
C GLU A 384 28.07 -16.55 1.45
N GLN A 385 28.12 -15.92 2.63
CA GLN A 385 27.17 -16.16 3.72
C GLN A 385 25.71 -15.93 3.31
N PHE A 386 25.43 -14.94 2.44
CA PHE A 386 24.08 -14.68 1.96
C PHE A 386 23.68 -15.66 0.85
N ARG A 387 24.58 -15.85 -0.13
CA ARG A 387 24.31 -16.70 -1.32
C ARG A 387 24.19 -18.18 -1.01
N GLU A 388 24.90 -18.65 0.01
CA GLU A 388 24.92 -20.06 0.41
C GLU A 388 24.01 -20.35 1.60
N SER A 389 23.32 -19.32 2.14
CA SER A 389 22.37 -19.53 3.23
C SER A 389 21.19 -20.40 2.79
N ASN A 390 20.74 -21.27 3.69
CA ASN A 390 19.52 -22.06 3.52
C ASN A 390 18.30 -21.38 4.17
N PHE A 391 18.37 -20.06 4.38
CA PHE A 391 17.31 -19.31 5.03
C PHE A 391 16.06 -19.26 4.15
N ILE A 392 14.90 -19.32 4.80
CA ILE A 392 13.61 -19.26 4.10
C ILE A 392 13.38 -17.83 3.62
N ILE A 393 13.69 -16.86 4.48
CA ILE A 393 13.52 -15.44 4.20
C ILE A 393 14.78 -14.70 4.70
N PRO A 394 15.89 -14.72 3.92
CA PRO A 394 17.14 -14.09 4.32
C PRO A 394 17.02 -12.55 4.33
N LEU A 395 17.44 -11.95 5.44
CA LEU A 395 17.52 -10.51 5.65
C LEU A 395 18.98 -10.08 5.80
N GLY A 396 19.49 -9.28 4.86
CA GLY A 396 20.80 -8.64 5.00
C GLY A 396 20.71 -7.40 5.89
N LEU A 397 21.13 -7.48 7.15
CA LEU A 397 21.01 -6.37 8.11
C LEU A 397 22.14 -5.35 7.99
N GLY A 398 23.31 -5.77 7.50
CA GLY A 398 24.47 -4.90 7.33
C GLY A 398 25.76 -5.61 7.68
N LYS A 399 26.66 -4.92 8.38
CA LYS A 399 27.93 -5.47 8.89
C LYS A 399 28.02 -5.33 10.40
N ASP A 400 28.70 -6.27 11.03
CA ASP A 400 29.04 -6.18 12.44
C ASP A 400 30.21 -5.22 12.71
N VAL A 401 30.64 -5.15 13.97
CA VAL A 401 31.73 -4.28 14.43
C VAL A 401 33.10 -4.71 13.90
N SER A 402 33.23 -5.93 13.38
CA SER A 402 34.43 -6.46 12.74
C SER A 402 34.37 -6.35 11.21
N GLY A 403 33.25 -5.84 10.66
CA GLY A 403 33.03 -5.68 9.23
C GLY A 403 32.52 -6.93 8.50
N MET A 404 32.18 -7.99 9.24
CA MET A 404 31.59 -9.21 8.70
C MET A 404 30.11 -8.99 8.36
N PRO A 405 29.58 -9.59 7.28
CA PRO A 405 28.17 -9.44 6.93
C PRO A 405 27.28 -10.07 8.00
N LEU A 406 26.19 -9.37 8.35
CA LEU A 406 25.19 -9.80 9.31
C LEU A 406 23.90 -10.14 8.56
N ILE A 407 23.52 -11.41 8.61
CA ILE A 407 22.37 -11.96 7.89
C ILE A 407 21.50 -12.71 8.89
N ALA A 408 20.18 -12.53 8.80
CA ALA A 408 19.19 -13.15 9.66
C ALA A 408 18.10 -13.85 8.84
N ASP A 409 17.46 -14.86 9.40
CA ASP A 409 16.28 -15.50 8.78
C ASP A 409 14.99 -15.00 9.44
N LEU A 410 14.11 -14.37 8.67
CA LEU A 410 12.78 -14.00 9.14
C LEU A 410 11.88 -15.23 9.34
N GLY A 411 12.20 -16.37 8.71
CA GLY A 411 11.53 -17.64 8.96
C GLY A 411 11.70 -18.14 10.39
N GLU A 412 12.90 -17.98 10.97
CA GLU A 412 13.19 -18.31 12.38
C GLU A 412 12.70 -17.21 13.34
N MET A 413 12.63 -15.96 12.87
CA MET A 413 12.13 -14.80 13.61
C MET A 413 10.81 -14.31 13.02
N PRO A 414 9.67 -15.01 13.24
CA PRO A 414 8.44 -14.82 12.47
C PRO A 414 7.85 -13.40 12.58
N HIS A 415 8.27 -12.63 13.59
CA HIS A 415 7.91 -11.25 13.78
C HIS A 415 9.15 -10.42 14.10
N LEU A 416 9.33 -9.30 13.38
CA LEU A 416 10.44 -8.35 13.56
C LEU A 416 9.87 -6.97 13.92
N LEU A 417 10.36 -6.37 15.01
CA LEU A 417 10.05 -4.99 15.39
C LEU A 417 11.21 -4.07 15.01
N ILE A 418 10.95 -3.05 14.19
CA ILE A 418 11.95 -2.04 13.82
C ILE A 418 11.51 -0.67 14.34
N ALA A 419 12.26 -0.11 15.28
CA ALA A 419 12.02 1.21 15.88
C ALA A 419 13.25 2.12 15.76
N GLY A 420 13.01 3.43 15.64
CA GLY A 420 14.09 4.42 15.53
C GLY A 420 13.56 5.83 15.25
N THR A 421 14.32 6.84 15.68
CA THR A 421 14.02 8.27 15.45
C THR A 421 14.17 8.66 13.98
N THR A 422 13.65 9.83 13.60
CA THR A 422 13.81 10.35 12.23
C THR A 422 15.29 10.52 11.90
N GLY A 423 15.73 10.02 10.74
CA GLY A 423 17.13 10.06 10.32
C GLY A 423 18.00 8.91 10.86
N SER A 424 17.48 8.02 11.70
CA SER A 424 18.25 6.88 12.25
C SER A 424 18.49 5.74 11.25
N GLY A 425 17.95 5.81 10.03
CA GLY A 425 18.10 4.79 9.00
C GLY A 425 17.01 3.71 8.94
N LYS A 426 15.92 3.82 9.72
CA LYS A 426 14.82 2.82 9.72
C LYS A 426 14.26 2.51 8.32
N THR A 427 13.94 3.54 7.54
CA THR A 427 13.36 3.37 6.19
C THR A 427 14.36 2.69 5.24
N VAL A 428 15.65 3.03 5.36
CA VAL A 428 16.72 2.41 4.57
C VAL A 428 16.86 0.94 4.94
N CYS A 429 16.80 0.60 6.24
CA CYS A 429 16.83 -0.78 6.72
C CYS A 429 15.64 -1.60 6.17
N VAL A 430 14.42 -1.05 6.21
CA VAL A 430 13.24 -1.73 5.65
C VAL A 430 13.41 -2.02 4.15
N ASN A 431 13.88 -1.04 3.37
CA ASN A 431 14.10 -1.22 1.93
C ASN A 431 15.21 -2.23 1.62
N ASN A 432 16.24 -2.31 2.47
CA ASN A 432 17.32 -3.27 2.33
C ASN A 432 16.91 -4.70 2.74
N SER A 433 15.94 -4.80 3.65
CA SER A 433 15.42 -6.05 4.19
C SER A 433 14.32 -6.68 3.34
N LEU A 434 13.73 -5.98 2.36
CA LEU A 434 12.72 -6.58 1.50
C LEU A 434 13.36 -7.68 0.66
N PRO A 435 13.03 -8.95 0.91
CA PRO A 435 13.48 -10.05 0.08
C PRO A 435 12.78 -9.90 -1.27
N GLY A 436 13.54 -9.81 -2.36
CA GLY A 436 13.05 -10.45 -3.58
C GLY A 436 12.90 -11.92 -3.23
N ASP A 437 11.83 -12.59 -3.67
CA ASP A 437 11.73 -14.04 -3.58
C ASP A 437 13.04 -14.62 -4.14
N TYR A 438 13.93 -15.04 -3.25
CA TYR A 438 15.12 -15.80 -3.60
C TYR A 438 14.67 -17.24 -3.40
N PRO A 439 14.13 -17.91 -4.43
CA PRO A 439 13.91 -19.33 -4.31
C PRO A 439 15.28 -19.94 -4.00
N SER A 440 15.41 -20.50 -2.80
CA SER A 440 16.55 -21.32 -2.42
C SER A 440 16.80 -22.30 -3.56
N GLN A 441 17.84 -22.06 -4.36
CA GLN A 441 18.13 -22.85 -5.57
C GLN A 441 18.57 -24.29 -5.26
N LYS A 442 18.38 -24.76 -4.03
CA LYS A 442 18.68 -26.12 -3.60
C LYS A 442 17.47 -26.73 -2.90
N GLY A 443 16.46 -27.14 -3.68
CA GLY A 443 15.35 -27.88 -3.09
C GLY A 443 14.13 -28.08 -3.97
N ARG A 444 14.29 -28.32 -5.28
CA ARG A 444 13.23 -28.86 -6.17
C ARG A 444 13.82 -29.26 -7.52
N VAL A 445 14.85 -30.12 -7.50
CA VAL A 445 15.14 -31.01 -8.63
C VAL A 445 14.82 -32.41 -8.15
N GLY A 446 13.51 -32.69 -8.10
CA GLY A 446 12.95 -33.95 -7.67
C GLY A 446 11.77 -34.27 -8.58
N ALA A 447 12.05 -34.55 -9.85
CA ALA A 447 11.16 -35.26 -10.76
C ALA A 447 11.97 -35.74 -11.97
N GLU A 448 11.80 -37.02 -12.29
CA GLU A 448 12.00 -37.61 -13.62
C GLU A 448 13.44 -37.89 -14.10
N LEU A 449 14.09 -38.85 -13.43
CA LEU A 449 15.01 -39.76 -14.12
C LEU A 449 14.18 -40.86 -14.82
N GLY A 450 13.63 -40.50 -15.97
CA GLY A 450 13.16 -41.43 -16.99
C GLY A 450 14.34 -41.99 -17.78
N SER A 451 14.34 -43.30 -17.94
CA SER A 451 15.29 -44.11 -18.70
C SER A 451 15.59 -43.58 -20.11
N GLY A 452 16.86 -43.48 -20.46
CA GLY A 452 17.34 -43.31 -21.83
C GLY A 452 18.85 -43.50 -21.89
N ARG A 453 19.28 -44.69 -22.33
CA ARG A 453 20.66 -44.97 -22.74
C ARG A 453 20.99 -44.21 -24.02
N ASP A 454 22.29 -44.18 -24.31
CA ASP A 454 23.00 -43.65 -25.48
C ASP A 454 23.65 -42.30 -25.14
N GLY A 455 24.98 -42.15 -25.02
CA GLY A 455 26.04 -42.79 -25.78
C GLY A 455 26.55 -41.79 -26.82
N ALA A 456 27.81 -41.40 -26.69
CA ALA A 456 28.66 -40.68 -27.66
C ALA A 456 28.83 -39.15 -27.51
N GLU A 457 30.10 -38.81 -27.21
CA GLU A 457 30.95 -37.88 -27.94
C GLU A 457 30.84 -36.36 -27.70
N ILE A 458 31.85 -35.91 -26.95
CA ILE A 458 32.44 -34.57 -26.98
C ILE A 458 33.02 -34.31 -28.38
N PRO A 459 32.86 -33.09 -28.92
CA PRO A 459 34.02 -32.46 -29.55
C PRO A 459 34.25 -31.02 -29.07
N THR A 460 35.47 -30.83 -28.59
CA THR A 460 36.24 -29.59 -28.60
C THR A 460 36.30 -29.01 -30.01
N ILE A 461 35.89 -27.75 -30.18
CA ILE A 461 36.37 -26.90 -31.28
C ILE A 461 36.75 -25.55 -30.69
N GLY A 462 38.03 -25.21 -30.87
CA GLY A 462 38.61 -23.94 -30.47
C GLY A 462 38.61 -22.90 -31.59
N ARG A 463 39.15 -21.74 -31.19
CA ARG A 463 39.72 -20.64 -31.99
C ARG A 463 38.78 -19.83 -32.89
N GLY A 464 38.75 -18.53 -32.58
CA GLY A 464 38.92 -17.49 -33.59
C GLY A 464 37.93 -16.34 -33.43
N GLY A 465 38.44 -15.15 -33.08
CA GLY A 465 37.68 -13.92 -33.25
C GLY A 465 37.99 -12.82 -32.24
N HIS A 466 39.20 -12.27 -32.33
CA HIS A 466 39.45 -10.91 -31.89
C HIS A 466 38.51 -9.95 -32.65
N ALA A 467 37.80 -9.09 -31.93
CA ALA A 467 37.38 -7.80 -32.45
C ALA A 467 37.39 -6.79 -31.32
N GLU A 468 38.32 -5.87 -31.47
CA GLU A 468 38.65 -4.74 -30.64
C GLU A 468 37.73 -3.55 -30.99
N TYR A 469 37.63 -2.62 -30.04
CA TYR A 469 37.43 -1.17 -30.23
C TYR A 469 36.03 -0.51 -30.33
N GLN A 470 35.83 0.36 -29.33
CA GLN A 470 35.45 1.78 -29.38
C GLN A 470 33.97 2.21 -29.43
N SER A 471 33.61 2.89 -28.32
CA SER A 471 32.95 4.21 -28.25
C SER A 471 31.72 4.48 -29.11
N LEU A 472 30.58 4.64 -28.43
CA LEU A 472 29.83 5.90 -28.34
C LEU A 472 28.97 5.90 -27.07
#